data_AF-A0A660RWI7-F1
#
_entry.id   AF-A0A660RWI7-F1
#
_cell.length_a   1.000
_cell.length_b   1.000
_cell.length_c   1.000
_cell.angle_alpha   90.00
_cell.angle_beta   90.00
_cell.angle_gamma   90.00
#
_symmetry.space_group_name_H-M   'P 1'
#
loop_
_entity.id
_entity.type
_entity.pdbx_description
1 polymer ?
#
loop_
_entity_poly.entity_id
_entity_poly.type
_entity_poly.pdbx_seq_one_letter_code
_entity_poly.pdbx_strand_id
1 'polypeptide(L)' 'MNFSALLFQILIKLLAEMTPTLRDAFCQLLEELKKKAEETESPIDDLVVMFLAGLLMCGVEKKKK' A
#
# COMPACT_ATOMS: atom_id res chain seq x y z
N MET A 1 -1.54 -27.71 5.79
CA MET A 1 -1.28 -26.33 6.26
C MET A 1 -1.24 -25.43 5.03
N ASN A 2 -2.12 -24.43 4.95
CA ASN A 2 -2.19 -23.54 3.77
C ASN A 2 -1.02 -22.56 3.79
N PHE A 3 -0.06 -22.75 2.87
CA PHE A 3 1.12 -21.90 2.71
C PHE A 3 0.75 -20.41 2.55
N SER A 4 -0.35 -20.14 1.86
CA SER A 4 -0.89 -18.79 1.67
C SER A 4 -1.27 -18.12 2.99
N ALA A 5 -1.84 -18.85 3.95
CA ALA A 5 -2.21 -18.29 5.25
C ALA A 5 -0.98 -17.92 6.09
N LEU A 6 0.10 -18.71 5.96
CA LEU A 6 1.38 -18.47 6.63
C LEU A 6 2.08 -17.23 6.06
N LEU A 7 2.06 -17.07 4.73
CA LEU A 7 2.54 -15.87 4.05
C LEU A 7 1.79 -14.62 4.50
N PHE A 8 0.45 -14.67 4.54
CA PHE A 8 -0.36 -13.53 5.00
C PHE A 8 -0.06 -13.16 6.46
N GLN A 9 0.11 -14.14 7.35
CA GLN A 9 0.46 -13.88 8.75
C GLN A 9 1.84 -13.25 8.90
N ILE A 10 2.82 -13.69 8.12
CA ILE A 10 4.17 -13.10 8.11
C ILE A 10 4.11 -11.68 7.58
N LEU A 11 3.40 -11.45 6.47
CA LEU A 11 3.19 -10.12 5.91
C LEU A 11 2.60 -9.16 6.94
N ILE A 12 1.51 -9.54 7.61
CA ILE A 12 0.85 -8.71 8.63
C ILE A 12 1.80 -8.40 9.80
N LYS A 13 2.58 -9.37 10.27
CA LYS A 13 3.58 -9.14 11.32
C LYS A 13 4.69 -8.20 10.84
N LEU A 14 5.18 -8.37 9.62
CA LEU A 14 6.18 -7.49 9.03
C LEU A 14 5.66 -6.06 8.89
N LEU A 15 4.40 -5.91 8.51
CA LEU A 15 3.70 -4.63 8.44
C LEU A 15 3.48 -3.99 9.82
N ALA A 16 3.26 -4.80 10.86
CA ALA A 16 3.12 -4.32 12.24
C ALA A 16 4.46 -3.96 12.90
N GLU A 17 5.54 -4.69 12.57
CA GLU A 17 6.91 -4.36 12.98
C GLU A 17 7.57 -3.30 12.09
N MET A 18 6.91 -2.90 11.01
CA MET A 18 7.41 -1.89 10.10
C MET A 18 7.57 -0.57 10.85
N THR A 19 8.80 -0.06 10.89
CA THR A 19 9.07 1.23 11.53
C THR A 19 8.31 2.34 10.80
N PRO A 20 7.87 3.40 11.52
CA PRO A 20 7.11 4.50 10.92
C PRO A 20 7.86 5.16 9.74
N THR A 21 9.19 5.20 9.81
CA THR A 21 10.07 5.69 8.73
C THR A 21 9.98 4.85 7.45
N LEU A 22 9.94 3.53 7.57
CA LEU A 22 9.83 2.64 6.41
C LEU A 22 8.44 2.74 5.80
N ARG A 23 7.41 2.82 6.65
CA ARG A 23 6.03 3.03 6.22
C ARG A 23 5.88 4.34 5.45
N ASP A 24 6.45 5.45 5.95
CA ASP A 24 6.44 6.74 5.24
C ASP A 24 7.15 6.66 3.89
N ALA A 25 8.30 5.96 3.80
CA ALA A 25 8.99 5.75 2.54
C ALA A 25 8.12 4.95 1.54
N PHE A 26 7.43 3.90 2.01
CA PHE A 26 6.47 3.15 1.19
C PHE A 26 5.26 4.01 0.78
N CYS A 27 4.75 4.88 1.64
CA CYS A 27 3.66 5.79 1.31
C CYS A 27 4.07 6.79 0.22
N GLN A 28 5.26 7.38 0.32
CA GLN A 28 5.79 8.30 -0.70
C GLN A 28 5.99 7.57 -2.04
N LEU A 29 6.52 6.35 -2.01
CA LEU A 29 6.69 5.53 -3.20
C LEU A 29 5.34 5.16 -3.84
N LEU A 30 4.30 4.91 -3.04
CA LEU A 30 2.95 4.69 -3.53
C LEU A 30 2.31 5.95 -4.14
N GLU A 31 2.58 7.14 -3.59
CA GLU A 31 2.15 8.40 -4.20
C GLU A 31 2.81 8.64 -5.56
N GLU A 32 4.10 8.33 -5.69
CA GLU A 32 4.81 8.41 -6.97
C GLU A 32 4.28 7.38 -7.97
N LEU A 33 4.03 6.16 -7.53
CA LEU A 33 3.38 5.13 -8.35
C LEU A 33 1.98 5.55 -8.78
N LYS A 34 1.20 6.20 -7.90
CA LYS A 34 -0.10 6.74 -8.25
C LYS A 34 0.00 7.77 -9.36
N LYS A 35 0.93 8.73 -9.25
CA LYS A 35 1.14 9.75 -10.30
C LYS A 35 1.50 9.12 -11.64
N LYS A 36 2.34 8.07 -11.63
CA LYS A 36 2.66 7.31 -12.85
C LYS A 36 1.50 6.46 -13.35
N ALA A 37 0.67 5.94 -12.46
CA ALA A 37 -0.55 5.21 -12.82
C ALA A 37 -1.56 6.16 -13.50
N GLU A 38 -1.67 7.42 -13.06
CA GLU A 38 -2.49 8.44 -13.74
C GLU A 38 -1.99 8.78 -15.16
N GLU A 39 -0.71 8.57 -15.45
CA GLU A 39 -0.15 8.69 -16.81
C GLU A 39 -0.44 7.46 -17.70
N THR A 40 -1.00 6.39 -17.13
CA THR A 40 -1.25 5.11 -17.80
C THR A 40 -2.75 4.83 -17.85
N GLU A 41 -3.34 4.51 -19.02
CA GLU A 41 -4.79 4.20 -19.15
C GLU A 41 -5.22 2.87 -18.48
N SER A 42 -4.40 2.28 -17.62
CA SER A 42 -4.60 0.96 -17.03
C SER A 42 -5.36 1.06 -15.70
N PRO A 43 -6.64 0.63 -15.65
CA PRO A 43 -7.44 0.68 -14.42
C PRO A 43 -6.96 -0.30 -13.34
N ILE A 44 -6.07 -1.23 -13.70
CA ILE A 44 -5.50 -2.21 -12.77
C ILE A 44 -4.46 -1.53 -11.87
N ASP A 45 -3.69 -0.59 -12.41
CA ASP A 45 -2.63 0.10 -11.66
C ASP A 45 -3.23 0.97 -10.55
N ASP A 46 -4.33 1.68 -10.84
CA ASP A 46 -5.10 2.42 -9.83
C ASP A 46 -5.61 1.50 -8.70
N LEU A 47 -6.09 0.31 -9.05
CA LEU A 47 -6.65 -0.64 -8.10
C LEU A 47 -5.57 -1.26 -7.21
N VAL A 48 -4.40 -1.55 -7.79
CA VAL A 48 -3.22 -2.05 -7.06
C VAL A 48 -2.67 -0.97 -6.13
N VAL A 49 -2.56 0.28 -6.58
CA VAL A 49 -2.09 1.40 -5.78
C VAL A 49 -3.06 1.68 -4.61
N MET A 50 -4.37 1.69 -4.85
CA MET A 50 -5.38 1.82 -3.79
C MET A 50 -5.33 0.68 -2.78
N PHE A 51 -5.14 -0.56 -3.24
CA PHE A 51 -5.02 -1.72 -2.36
C PHE A 51 -3.79 -1.63 -1.46
N LEU A 52 -2.63 -1.29 -2.03
CA LEU A 52 -1.38 -1.14 -1.28
C LEU A 52 -1.44 0.02 -0.27
N ALA A 53 -2.04 1.15 -0.66
CA ALA A 53 -2.26 2.29 0.24
C ALA A 53 -3.15 1.91 1.44
N GLY A 54 -4.22 1.14 1.20
CA GLY A 54 -5.09 0.63 2.26
C GLY A 54 -4.39 -0.37 3.18
N LEU A 55 -3.54 -1.24 2.62
CA LEU A 55 -2.82 -2.28 3.36
C LEU A 55 -1.73 -1.71 4.27
N LEU A 56 -1.05 -0.65 3.83
CA LEU A 56 -0.06 0.08 4.63
C LEU A 56 -0.69 1.12 5.56
N MET A 57 -2.02 1.26 5.56
CA MET A 57 -2.74 2.38 6.19
C MET A 57 -2.09 3.73 5.88
N CYS A 58 -1.48 3.89 4.71
CA CYS A 58 -0.98 5.18 4.27
C CYS A 58 -2.18 6.10 4.16
N GLY A 59 -2.12 7.25 4.84
CA GLY A 59 -3.24 8.17 4.92
C GLY A 59 -3.66 8.65 3.54
N VAL A 60 -4.60 7.93 2.92
CA VAL A 60 -5.65 8.56 2.13
C VAL A 60 -6.52 9.28 3.17
N GLU A 61 -5.96 10.35 3.74
CA GLU A 61 -6.73 11.30 4.51
C GLU A 61 -7.85 11.76 3.58
N LYS A 62 -9.06 11.26 3.85
CA LYS A 62 -10.26 11.93 3.42
C LYS A 62 -10.18 13.33 4.01
N LYS A 63 -9.60 14.29 3.27
CA LYS A 63 -9.87 15.70 3.48
C LYS A 63 -11.35 15.91 3.24
N LYS A 64 -12.16 15.66 4.26
CA LYS A 64 -13.42 16.35 4.46
C LYS A 64 -13.04 17.80 4.74
N LYS A 65 -13.16 18.65 3.73
CA LYS A 65 -13.49 20.05 3.95
C LYS A 65 -14.41 20.51 2.85
#